data_AF-A0A2H0SPN0-F1
#
_entry.id   AF-A0A2H0SPN0-F1
#
_cell.length_a   1.000
_cell.length_b   1.000
_cell.length_c   1.000
_cell.angle_alpha   90.00
_cell.angle_beta   90.00
_cell.angle_gamma   90.00
#
_symmetry.space_group_name_H-M   'P 1'
#
loop_
_entity.id
_entity.type
_entity.pdbx_description
1 polymer ?
#
loop_
_entity_poly.entity_id
_entity_poly.type
_entity_poly.pdbx_seq_one_letter_code
_entity_poly.pdbx_strand_id
1 'polypeptide(L)' 'VDIFLIHLLVNTFWSITFFGLKNLLFALAIILILWAMIVYLIKLFWKINRKASCLLIPYLLWVSFATILNFSIWRLN' A
#
# COMPACT_ATOMS: atom_id res chain seq x y z
N VAL A 1 -3.71 12.52 -12.59
CA VAL A 1 -3.13 13.10 -11.36
C VAL A 1 -3.90 12.62 -10.14
N ASP A 2 -5.22 12.47 -10.26
CA ASP A 2 -6.14 12.19 -9.16
C ASP A 2 -5.88 10.85 -8.45
N ILE A 3 -5.64 9.77 -9.21
CA ILE A 3 -5.38 8.43 -8.64
C ILE A 3 -4.10 8.40 -7.79
N PHE A 4 -3.07 9.16 -8.21
CA PHE A 4 -1.80 9.21 -7.48
C PHE A 4 -1.94 9.99 -6.17
N LEU A 5 -2.74 11.05 -6.17
CA LEU A 5 -3.03 11.84 -4.97
C LEU A 5 -3.81 11.03 -3.94
N ILE A 6 -4.83 10.28 -4.38
CA ILE A 6 -5.60 9.39 -3.51
C ILE A 6 -4.68 8.31 -2.92
N HIS A 7 -3.83 7.70 -3.75
CA HIS A 7 -2.86 6.72 -3.29
C HIS A 7 -1.91 7.29 -2.22
N LEU A 8 -1.43 8.53 -2.39
CA LEU A 8 -0.60 9.21 -1.40
C LEU A 8 -1.35 9.42 -0.08
N LEU A 9 -2.59 9.90 -0.13
CA LEU A 9 -3.42 10.11 1.06
C LEU A 9 -3.65 8.80 1.82
N VAL A 10 -4.01 7.72 1.11
CA VAL A 10 -4.21 6.40 1.71
C VAL A 10 -2.91 5.90 2.36
N ASN A 11 -1.76 6.13 1.73
CA ASN A 11 -0.45 5.77 2.31
C ASN A 11 -0.19 6.52 3.63
N THR A 12 -0.44 7.83 3.65
CA THR A 12 -0.29 8.64 4.87
C THR A 12 -1.25 8.19 5.97
N PHE A 13 -2.51 7.92 5.62
CA PHE A 13 -3.52 7.40 6.54
C PHE A 13 -3.12 6.05 7.15
N TRP A 14 -2.48 5.18 6.37
CA TRP A 14 -1.99 3.91 6.87
C TRP A 14 -0.99 4.10 8.02
N SER A 15 0.03 4.95 7.82
CA SER A 15 1.03 5.24 8.85
C SER A 15 0.41 5.86 10.10
N ILE A 16 -0.55 6.78 9.94
CA ILE A 16 -1.26 7.40 11.08
C ILE A 16 -2.08 6.36 11.84
N THR A 17 -2.75 5.45 11.15
CA THR A 17 -3.60 4.44 11.79
C THR A 17 -2.77 3.38 12.51
N PHE A 18 -1.63 2.99 11.90
CA PHE A 18 -0.72 2.00 12.46
C PHE A 18 0.06 2.55 13.68
N PHE A 19 0.69 3.72 13.55
CA PHE A 19 1.51 4.31 14.62
C PHE A 19 0.74 5.19 15.60
N GLY A 20 -0.21 5.99 15.10
CA GLY A 20 -0.96 6.96 15.92
C GLY A 20 -2.11 6.32 16.68
N LEU A 21 -3.04 5.67 15.95
CA LEU A 21 -4.23 5.04 16.55
C LEU A 21 -3.96 3.66 17.14
N LYS A 22 -2.80 3.04 16.84
CA LYS A 22 -2.41 1.68 17.24
C LYS A 22 -3.47 0.62 16.93
N ASN A 23 -4.38 0.90 16.00
CA ASN A 23 -5.48 0.00 15.66
C ASN A 23 -5.05 -0.88 14.48
N LEU A 24 -4.41 -1.99 14.82
CA LEU A 24 -3.78 -2.90 13.86
C LEU A 24 -4.77 -3.47 12.83
N LEU A 25 -5.98 -3.83 13.26
CA LEU A 25 -7.03 -4.36 12.38
C LEU A 25 -7.43 -3.34 11.31
N PHE A 26 -7.61 -2.08 11.71
CA PHE A 26 -7.95 -0.99 10.80
C PHE A 26 -6.79 -0.65 9.87
N ALA A 27 -5.55 -0.66 10.38
CA ALA A 27 -4.36 -0.48 9.56
C ALA A 27 -4.17 -1.60 8.53
N LEU A 28 -4.56 -2.84 8.85
CA LEU A 28 -4.53 -3.98 7.92
C LEU A 28 -5.52 -3.81 6.77
N ALA A 29 -6.75 -3.35 7.06
CA ALA A 29 -7.72 -3.05 6.00
C ALA A 29 -7.21 -1.95 5.06
N ILE A 30 -6.63 -0.88 5.60
CA ILE A 30 -6.09 0.24 4.81
C ILE A 30 -4.90 -0.23 3.95
N ILE A 31 -3.99 -1.06 4.48
CA ILE A 31 -2.82 -1.52 3.71
C ILE A 31 -3.22 -2.44 2.56
N LEU A 32 -4.26 -3.25 2.72
CA LEU A 32 -4.81 -4.08 1.65
C LEU A 32 -5.40 -3.22 0.53
N ILE A 33 -6.11 -2.13 0.89
CA ILE A 33 -6.62 -1.16 -0.09
C ILE A 33 -5.45 -0.49 -0.82
N LEU A 34 -4.41 -0.06 -0.10
CA LEU A 34 -3.20 0.51 -0.69
C LEU A 34 -2.54 -0.46 -1.67
N TRP A 35 -2.40 -1.73 -1.26
CA TRP A 35 -1.83 -2.79 -2.10
C TRP A 35 -2.63 -2.99 -3.40
N ALA A 36 -3.96 -3.02 -3.31
CA ALA A 36 -4.84 -3.12 -4.48
C ALA A 36 -4.70 -1.90 -5.42
N MET A 37 -4.58 -0.68 -4.86
CA MET A 37 -4.33 0.53 -5.65
C MET A 37 -3.00 0.44 -6.40
N ILE A 38 -1.93 -0.05 -5.78
CA ILE A 38 -0.62 -0.20 -6.43
C ILE A 38 -0.72 -1.18 -7.61
N VAL A 39 -1.37 -2.32 -7.42
CA VAL A 39 -1.60 -3.28 -8.51
C VAL A 39 -2.39 -2.65 -9.65
N TYR A 40 -3.40 -1.83 -9.34
CA TYR A 40 -4.17 -1.11 -10.34
C TYR A 40 -3.31 -0.08 -11.10
N LEU A 41 -2.49 0.71 -10.39
CA LEU A 41 -1.52 1.62 -11.02
C LEU A 41 -0.55 0.85 -11.92
N ILE A 42 0.00 -0.28 -11.46
CA ILE A 42 0.90 -1.12 -12.26
C ILE A 42 0.22 -1.55 -13.55
N LYS A 43 -1.02 -2.04 -13.51
CA LYS A 43 -1.76 -2.45 -14.73
C LYS A 43 -1.99 -1.29 -15.69
N LEU A 44 -2.31 -0.10 -15.17
CA LEU A 44 -2.54 1.10 -15.97
C LEU A 44 -1.25 1.57 -16.65
N PHE A 45 -0.15 1.65 -15.89
CA PHE A 45 1.16 2.06 -16.41
C PHE A 45 1.80 1.00 -17.32
N TRP A 46 1.48 -0.28 -17.16
CA TRP A 46 2.00 -1.36 -18.01
C TRP A 46 1.59 -1.18 -19.47
N LYS A 47 0.37 -0.68 -19.71
CA LYS A 47 -0.14 -0.38 -21.06
C LYS A 47 0.54 0.83 -21.71
N ILE A 48 1.07 1.75 -20.92
CA ILE A 48 1.60 3.04 -21.39
C ILE A 48 3.12 3.00 -21.50
N ASN A 49 3.83 2.52 -20.47
CA ASN A 49 5.28 2.50 -20.42
C ASN A 49 5.82 1.41 -19.47
N ARG A 50 6.42 0.36 -20.06
CA ARG A 50 7.04 -0.77 -19.31
C ARG A 50 8.10 -0.33 -18.30
N LYS A 51 8.86 0.75 -18.57
CA LYS A 51 9.88 1.24 -17.63
C LYS A 51 9.25 1.82 -16.35
N ALA A 52 8.15 2.56 -16.49
CA ALA A 52 7.41 3.12 -15.35
C ALA A 52 6.79 2.01 -14.50
N SER A 53 6.25 0.96 -15.12
CA SER A 53 5.77 -0.22 -14.41
C SER A 53 6.88 -0.93 -13.62
N CYS A 54 8.11 -0.99 -14.15
CA CYS A 54 9.24 -1.63 -13.48
C CYS A 54 9.59 -0.94 -12.15
N LEU A 55 9.46 0.40 -12.07
CA LEU A 55 9.68 1.15 -10.82
C LEU A 55 8.63 0.88 -9.74
N LEU A 56 7.43 0.43 -10.12
CA LEU A 56 6.37 0.09 -9.17
C LEU A 56 6.51 -1.33 -8.59
N ILE A 57 7.29 -2.20 -9.21
CA ILE A 57 7.57 -3.57 -8.72
C ILE A 57 8.25 -3.57 -7.34
N PRO A 58 9.37 -2.85 -7.11
CA PRO A 58 9.98 -2.79 -5.78
C PRO A 58 9.06 -2.14 -4.74
N TYR A 59 8.19 -1.22 -5.16
CA TYR A 59 7.19 -0.62 -4.29
C TYR A 59 6.12 -1.64 -3.85
N LEU A 60 5.62 -2.47 -4.77
CA LEU A 60 4.68 -3.55 -4.44
C LEU A 60 5.30 -4.59 -3.49
N LEU A 61 6.58 -4.92 -3.69
CA LEU A 61 7.35 -5.79 -2.78
C LEU A 61 7.40 -5.22 -1.37
N TRP A 62 7.71 -3.93 -1.25
CA TRP A 62 7.72 -3.24 0.05
C TRP A 62 6.36 -3.25 0.73
N VAL A 63 5.27 -2.92 0.02
CA VAL A 63 3.93 -2.91 0.61
C VAL A 63 3.48 -4.32 0.99
N SER A 64 3.85 -5.35 0.22
CA SER A 64 3.61 -6.75 0.59
C SER A 64 4.31 -7.12 1.91
N PHE A 65 5.56 -6.71 2.08
CA PHE A 65 6.30 -6.90 3.33
C PHE A 65 5.64 -6.15 4.50
N ALA A 66 5.23 -4.90 4.29
CA ALA A 66 4.53 -4.11 5.30
C ALA A 66 3.19 -4.75 5.71
N THR A 67 2.47 -5.39 4.77
CA THR A 67 1.23 -6.11 5.08
C THR A 67 1.49 -7.32 5.98
N ILE A 68 2.53 -8.10 5.67
CA ILE A 68 2.94 -9.24 6.48
C ILE A 68 3.40 -8.79 7.87
N LEU A 69 4.15 -7.69 7.96
CA LEU A 69 4.59 -7.12 9.23
C LEU A 69 3.39 -6.70 10.08
N ASN A 70 2.43 -5.99 9.49
CA ASN A 70 1.22 -5.54 10.18
C ASN A 70 0.39 -6.73 10.68
N PHE A 71 0.17 -7.73 9.82
CA PHE A 71 -0.50 -8.98 10.20
C PHE A 71 0.24 -9.75 11.30
N SER A 72 1.58 -9.80 11.24
CA SER A 72 2.37 -10.49 12.27
C SER A 72 2.25 -9.78 13.63
N ILE A 73 2.27 -8.45 13.64
CA ILE A 73 2.11 -7.67 14.88
C ILE A 73 0.69 -7.81 15.43
N TRP A 74 -0.33 -7.87 14.55
CA TRP A 74 -1.70 -8.15 14.97
C TRP A 74 -1.85 -9.54 15.59
N ARG A 75 -1.20 -10.55 15.01
CA ARG A 75 -1.24 -11.93 15.53
C ARG A 75 -0.49 -12.10 16.86
N LEU A 76 0.51 -11.26 17.12
CA LEU A 76 1.37 -11.34 18.30
C LEU A 76 0.91 -10.45 19.47
N ASN A 77 -0.10 -9.59 19.25
CA ASN A 77 -0.79 -8.84 20.32
C ASN A 77 -2.10 -9.55 20.69
#